data_AF-A0A8S3XXM8-F1
#
_entry.id   AF-A0A8S3XXM8-F1
#
_cell.length_a   1.000
_cell.length_b   1.000
_cell.length_c   1.000
_cell.angle_alpha   90.00
_cell.angle_beta   90.00
_cell.angle_gamma   90.00
#
_symmetry.space_group_name_H-M   'P 1'
#
loop_
_entity.id
_entity.type
_entity.pdbx_description
1 polymer ?
#
loop_
_entity_poly.entity_id
_entity_poly.type
_entity_poly.pdbx_seq_one_letter_code
_entity_poly.pdbx_strand_id
1 'polypeptide(L)'
;MVIEIKQEFRDVLKNLESDFKPITESLTQEVSNLKLEVNTLSEKVQAFENENVCIHKEIESRQTVQTNTHLESIVTELQQQISYKDQEALLNDVEIVGIPEFSGESTMHIVLTVASKLGVSLTDKT
;
A
#
# COMPACT_ATOMS: atom_id res chain seq x y z
N MET A 1 -65.51 35.30 -51.30
CA MET A 1 -65.85 34.68 -49.99
C MET A 1 -65.39 33.23 -49.85
N VAL A 2 -66.05 32.20 -50.42
CA VAL A 2 -65.62 30.78 -50.21
C VAL A 2 -64.22 30.47 -50.74
N ILE A 3 -63.82 31.09 -51.87
CA ILE A 3 -62.49 30.92 -52.46
C ILE A 3 -61.40 31.59 -51.61
N GLU A 4 -61.67 32.77 -51.05
CA GLU A 4 -60.74 33.49 -50.16
C GLU A 4 -60.52 32.72 -48.86
N ILE A 5 -61.59 32.20 -48.24
CA ILE A 5 -61.49 31.40 -47.00
C ILE A 5 -60.64 30.14 -47.24
N LYS A 6 -60.78 29.49 -48.40
CA LYS A 6 -59.92 28.34 -48.76
C LYS A 6 -58.46 28.73 -48.98
N GLN A 7 -58.19 29.96 -49.43
CA GLN A 7 -56.84 30.45 -49.62
C GLN A 7 -56.18 30.79 -48.28
N GLU A 8 -56.87 31.54 -47.43
CA GLU A 8 -56.40 31.86 -46.07
C GLU A 8 -56.13 30.60 -45.24
N PHE A 9 -57.01 29.60 -45.32
CA PHE A 9 -56.79 28.33 -44.62
C PHE A 9 -55.55 27.57 -45.13
N ARG A 10 -55.26 27.62 -46.45
CA ARG A 10 -54.04 27.04 -47.01
C ARG A 10 -52.79 27.77 -46.56
N ASP A 11 -52.85 29.09 -46.45
CA ASP A 11 -51.71 29.89 -46.02
C ASP A 11 -51.42 29.67 -44.52
N VAL A 12 -52.44 29.55 -43.68
CA VAL A 12 -52.30 29.15 -42.28
C VAL A 12 -51.68 27.76 -42.14
N LEU A 13 -52.13 26.78 -42.92
CA LEU A 13 -51.54 25.43 -42.90
C LEU A 13 -50.08 25.42 -43.34
N LYS A 14 -49.72 26.18 -44.38
CA LYS A 14 -48.32 26.31 -44.82
C LYS A 14 -47.45 26.98 -43.78
N ASN A 15 -47.94 28.03 -43.12
CA ASN A 15 -47.20 28.70 -42.06
C ASN A 15 -47.01 27.76 -40.87
N LEU A 16 -48.03 27.01 -40.47
CA LEU A 16 -47.93 26.01 -39.41
C LEU A 16 -46.92 24.91 -39.78
N GLU A 17 -46.96 24.39 -41.00
CA GLU A 17 -45.99 23.40 -41.48
C GLU A 17 -44.56 23.96 -41.50
N SER A 18 -44.40 25.23 -41.88
CA SER A 18 -43.13 25.96 -41.85
C SER A 18 -42.60 26.17 -40.44
N ASP A 19 -43.47 26.33 -39.44
CA ASP A 19 -43.08 26.54 -38.05
C ASP A 19 -42.75 25.22 -37.34
N PHE A 20 -43.49 24.14 -37.64
CA PHE A 20 -43.27 22.83 -37.00
C PHE A 20 -42.02 22.10 -37.51
N LYS A 21 -41.71 22.22 -38.81
CA LYS A 21 -40.55 21.57 -39.42
C LYS A 21 -39.22 21.87 -38.70
N PRO A 22 -38.82 23.14 -38.48
CA PRO A 22 -37.56 23.44 -37.80
C PRO A 22 -37.55 22.96 -36.35
N ILE A 23 -38.69 22.93 -35.66
CA ILE A 23 -38.80 22.40 -34.30
C ILE A 23 -38.53 20.89 -34.31
N THR A 24 -39.12 20.15 -35.26
CA THR A 24 -38.88 18.70 -35.38
C THR A 24 -37.44 18.38 -35.76
N GLU A 25 -36.82 19.19 -36.62
CA GLU A 25 -35.40 19.05 -36.99
C GLU A 25 -34.48 19.33 -35.79
N SER A 26 -34.75 20.40 -35.03
CA SER A 26 -34.01 20.75 -33.81
C SER A 26 -34.10 19.66 -32.75
N LEU A 27 -35.30 19.15 -32.47
CA LEU A 27 -35.50 18.05 -31.51
C LEU A 27 -34.79 16.77 -31.96
N THR A 28 -34.83 16.46 -33.26
CA THR A 28 -34.14 15.29 -33.80
C THR A 28 -32.62 15.42 -33.63
N GLN A 29 -32.09 16.63 -33.82
CA GLN A 29 -30.68 16.92 -33.63
C GLN A 29 -30.27 16.83 -32.15
N GLU A 30 -31.06 17.40 -31.23
CA GLU A 30 -30.81 17.29 -29.79
C GLU A 30 -30.83 15.84 -29.30
N VAL A 31 -31.82 15.05 -29.74
CA VAL A 31 -31.89 13.61 -29.42
C VAL A 31 -30.67 12.86 -29.96
N SER A 32 -30.22 13.21 -31.18
CA SER A 32 -29.00 12.62 -31.75
C SER A 32 -27.76 12.97 -30.93
N ASN A 33 -27.62 14.23 -30.50
CA ASN A 33 -26.49 14.68 -29.68
C ASN A 33 -26.49 14.00 -28.31
N LEU A 34 -27.64 13.95 -27.63
CA LEU A 34 -27.79 13.24 -26.35
C LEU A 34 -27.42 11.76 -26.48
N LYS A 35 -27.81 11.12 -27.59
CA LYS A 35 -27.44 9.72 -27.84
C LYS A 35 -25.91 9.53 -27.94
N LEU A 36 -25.21 10.47 -28.59
CA LEU A 36 -23.75 10.43 -28.68
C LEU A 36 -23.09 10.66 -27.31
N GLU A 37 -23.59 11.61 -26.52
CA GLU A 37 -23.08 11.89 -25.17
C GLU A 37 -23.28 10.70 -24.24
N VAL A 38 -24.46 10.06 -24.27
CA VAL A 38 -24.76 8.86 -23.48
C VAL A 38 -23.83 7.70 -23.87
N ASN A 39 -23.61 7.48 -25.16
CA ASN A 39 -22.67 6.43 -25.60
C ASN A 39 -21.25 6.71 -25.11
N THR A 40 -20.78 7.96 -25.24
CA THR A 40 -19.46 8.37 -24.77
C THR A 40 -19.32 8.19 -23.25
N LEU A 41 -20.36 8.53 -22.50
CA LEU A 41 -20.37 8.34 -21.05
C LEU A 41 -20.37 6.85 -20.69
N SER A 42 -21.13 6.03 -21.40
CA SER A 42 -21.14 4.57 -21.21
C SER A 42 -19.76 3.96 -21.40
N GLU A 43 -19.02 4.38 -22.43
CA GLU A 43 -17.65 3.91 -22.68
C GLU A 43 -16.70 4.33 -21.55
N LYS A 44 -16.80 5.57 -21.06
CA LYS A 44 -15.99 6.06 -19.93
C LYS A 44 -16.29 5.30 -18.64
N VAL A 45 -17.56 5.04 -18.35
CA VAL A 45 -17.97 4.26 -17.17
C VAL A 45 -17.40 2.85 -17.26
N GLN A 46 -17.50 2.19 -18.40
CA GLN A 46 -16.94 0.86 -18.60
C GLN A 46 -15.41 0.84 -18.42
N ALA A 47 -14.70 1.87 -18.90
CA ALA A 47 -13.26 2.01 -18.67
C ALA A 47 -12.92 2.14 -17.17
N PHE A 48 -13.65 2.98 -16.44
CA PHE A 48 -13.45 3.14 -14.99
C PHE A 48 -13.81 1.87 -14.21
N GLU A 49 -14.85 1.14 -14.59
CA GLU A 49 -15.19 -0.13 -13.98
C GLU A 49 -14.06 -1.16 -14.16
N ASN A 50 -13.51 -1.25 -15.37
CA ASN A 50 -12.37 -2.13 -15.65
C ASN A 50 -11.12 -1.75 -14.84
N GLU A 51 -10.83 -0.45 -14.73
CA GLU A 51 -9.71 0.05 -13.93
C GLU A 51 -9.90 -0.26 -12.44
N ASN A 52 -11.10 -0.03 -11.90
CA ASN A 52 -11.42 -0.37 -10.52
C ASN A 52 -11.25 -1.87 -10.23
N VAL A 53 -11.70 -2.74 -11.14
CA VAL A 53 -11.49 -4.19 -11.00
C VAL A 53 -10.00 -4.53 -10.96
N CYS A 54 -9.18 -3.89 -11.81
CA CYS A 54 -7.73 -4.09 -11.80
C CYS A 54 -7.10 -3.64 -10.49
N ILE A 55 -7.44 -2.43 -10.02
CA ILE A 55 -6.95 -1.86 -8.76
C ILE A 55 -7.33 -2.75 -7.57
N HIS A 56 -8.58 -3.21 -7.50
CA HIS A 56 -9.02 -4.10 -6.41
C HIS A 56 -8.23 -5.40 -6.39
N LYS A 57 -8.01 -6.02 -7.56
CA LYS A 57 -7.20 -7.24 -7.66
C LYS A 57 -5.76 -7.02 -7.23
N GLU A 58 -5.17 -5.87 -7.59
CA GLU A 58 -3.81 -5.54 -7.18
C GLU A 58 -3.73 -5.28 -5.66
N ILE A 59 -4.70 -4.57 -5.08
CA ILE A 59 -4.79 -4.36 -3.63
C ILE A 59 -4.90 -5.71 -2.89
N GLU A 60 -5.77 -6.62 -3.33
CA GLU A 60 -5.91 -7.95 -2.71
C GLU A 60 -4.57 -8.72 -2.74
N SER A 61 -3.89 -8.72 -3.89
CA SER A 61 -2.57 -9.36 -4.00
C SER A 61 -1.54 -8.74 -3.05
N ARG A 62 -1.55 -7.42 -2.85
CA ARG A 62 -0.63 -6.72 -1.94
C ARG A 62 -0.99 -6.93 -0.47
N GLN A 63 -2.28 -7.06 -0.13
CA GLN A 63 -2.73 -7.36 1.23
C GLN A 63 -2.29 -8.76 1.69
N THR A 64 -2.26 -9.74 0.79
CA THR A 64 -1.65 -11.05 1.11
C THR A 64 -0.15 -10.96 1.41
N VAL A 65 0.55 -9.94 0.90
CA VAL A 65 1.97 -9.68 1.18
C VAL A 65 2.18 -8.93 2.49
N GLN A 66 1.22 -8.11 2.95
CA GLN A 66 1.32 -7.36 4.21
C GLN A 66 1.15 -8.22 5.46
N THR A 67 0.48 -9.37 5.36
CA THR A 67 0.44 -10.38 6.42
C THR A 67 1.63 -11.33 6.29
N ASN A 68 2.84 -10.76 6.26
CA ASN A 68 4.07 -11.53 6.20
C ASN A 68 4.41 -12.11 7.58
N THR A 69 3.47 -12.91 8.10
CA THR A 69 3.58 -13.70 9.33
C THR A 69 4.86 -14.52 9.36
N HIS A 70 5.39 -14.89 8.19
CA HIS A 70 6.69 -15.51 8.03
C HIS A 70 7.85 -14.58 8.45
N LEU A 71 7.85 -13.31 8.02
CA LEU A 71 8.85 -12.33 8.45
C LEU A 71 8.72 -12.05 9.95
N GLU A 72 7.51 -11.90 10.47
CA GLU A 72 7.29 -11.70 11.92
C GLU A 72 7.80 -12.90 12.74
N SER A 73 7.56 -14.13 12.26
CA SER A 73 8.08 -15.35 12.86
C SER A 73 9.62 -15.38 12.83
N ILE A 74 10.24 -15.04 11.70
CA ILE A 74 11.71 -14.98 11.57
C ILE A 74 12.29 -13.94 12.53
N VAL A 75 11.70 -12.75 12.60
CA VAL A 75 12.15 -11.69 13.52
C VAL A 75 12.08 -12.17 14.97
N THR A 76 10.99 -12.83 15.35
CA THR A 76 10.81 -13.38 16.70
C THR A 76 11.87 -14.46 17.00
N GLU A 77 12.12 -15.36 16.06
CA GLU A 77 13.14 -16.39 16.21
C GLU A 77 14.55 -15.79 16.35
N LEU A 78 14.90 -14.81 15.52
CA LEU A 78 16.18 -14.12 15.59
C LEU A 78 16.37 -13.38 16.91
N GLN A 79 15.32 -12.72 17.42
CA GLN A 79 15.34 -12.08 18.73
C GLN A 79 15.64 -13.09 19.84
N GLN A 80 14.99 -14.26 19.79
CA GLN A 80 15.23 -15.32 20.76
C GLN A 80 16.67 -15.85 20.70
N GLN A 81 17.21 -16.05 19.50
CA GLN A 81 18.60 -16.50 19.32
C GLN A 81 19.61 -15.48 19.87
N ILE A 82 19.36 -14.18 19.68
CA ILE A 82 20.20 -13.12 20.25
C ILE A 82 20.17 -13.18 21.78
N SER A 83 18.98 -13.23 22.37
CA SER A 83 18.86 -13.31 23.84
C SER A 83 19.55 -14.53 24.42
N TYR A 84 19.47 -15.68 23.76
CA TYR A 84 20.17 -16.89 24.19
C TYR A 84 21.69 -16.70 24.16
N LYS A 85 22.23 -16.12 23.08
CA LYS A 85 23.67 -15.86 22.94
C LYS A 85 24.18 -14.84 23.95
N ASP A 86 23.40 -13.80 24.24
CA ASP A 86 23.76 -12.81 25.26
C ASP A 86 23.81 -13.45 26.66
N GLN A 87 22.87 -14.34 26.96
CA GLN A 87 22.88 -15.09 28.21
C GLN A 87 24.06 -16.06 28.29
N GLU A 88 24.40 -16.75 27.20
CA GLU A 88 25.57 -17.63 27.14
C GLU A 88 26.88 -16.86 27.30
N ALA A 89 27.00 -15.67 26.71
CA ALA A 89 28.14 -14.78 26.91
C ALA A 89 28.28 -14.37 28.38
N LEU A 90 27.18 -13.96 29.02
CA LEU A 90 27.18 -13.59 30.44
C LEU A 90 27.57 -14.77 31.36
N LEU A 91 27.17 -16.00 31.02
CA LEU A 91 27.56 -17.19 31.77
C LEU A 91 29.07 -17.49 31.67
N ASN A 92 29.71 -17.08 30.57
CA ASN A 92 31.14 -17.25 30.37
C ASN A 92 31.97 -16.12 31.01
N ASP A 93 31.34 -15.01 31.41
CA ASP A 93 32.02 -13.93 32.10
C ASP A 93 32.32 -14.31 33.55
N VAL A 94 33.57 -14.07 33.97
CA VAL A 94 34.03 -14.30 35.35
C VAL A 94 34.47 -12.98 35.95
N GLU A 95 33.76 -12.54 36.98
CA GLU A 95 34.08 -11.33 37.73
C GLU A 95 34.97 -11.66 38.94
N ILE A 96 36.11 -10.97 39.06
CA ILE A 96 37.00 -11.08 40.22
C ILE A 96 36.94 -9.76 40.98
N VAL A 97 36.39 -9.77 42.20
CA VAL A 97 36.23 -8.59 43.05
C VAL A 97 36.95 -8.75 44.39
N GLY A 98 37.27 -7.62 45.03
CA GLY A 98 37.84 -7.60 46.38
C GLY A 98 39.34 -7.89 46.46
N ILE A 99 40.06 -7.83 45.33
CA ILE A 99 41.52 -7.91 45.31
C ILE A 99 42.10 -6.50 45.47
N PRO A 100 42.97 -6.25 46.46
CA PRO A 100 43.67 -4.98 46.58
C PRO A 100 44.74 -4.85 45.47
N GLU A 101 44.65 -3.82 44.66
CA GLU A 101 45.60 -3.54 43.56
C GLU A 101 46.62 -2.47 43.95
N PHE A 102 47.88 -2.65 43.53
CA PHE A 102 48.94 -1.65 43.71
C PHE A 102 49.40 -1.05 42.38
N SER A 103 49.88 0.20 42.43
CA SER A 103 50.34 0.90 41.22
C SER A 103 51.50 0.14 40.56
N GLY A 104 51.34 -0.20 39.27
CA GLY A 104 52.33 -0.96 38.49
C GLY A 104 52.12 -2.48 38.49
N GLU A 105 51.07 -2.99 39.13
CA GLU A 105 50.70 -4.40 39.05
C GLU A 105 49.99 -4.72 37.72
N SER A 106 50.25 -5.91 37.18
CA SER A 106 49.60 -6.39 35.94
C SER A 106 48.32 -7.15 36.27
N THR A 107 47.20 -6.76 35.66
CA THR A 107 45.91 -7.44 35.79
C THR A 107 45.99 -8.93 35.45
N MET A 108 46.83 -9.30 34.47
CA MET A 108 47.06 -10.68 34.07
C MET A 108 47.75 -11.50 35.18
N HIS A 109 48.71 -10.89 35.88
CA HIS A 109 49.38 -11.54 37.01
C HIS A 109 48.40 -11.77 38.18
N ILE A 110 47.49 -10.82 38.42
CA ILE A 110 46.42 -10.95 39.42
C ILE A 110 45.52 -12.14 39.06
N VAL A 111 45.03 -12.22 37.82
CA VAL A 111 44.16 -13.31 37.35
C VAL A 111 44.84 -14.68 37.48
N LEU A 112 46.11 -14.79 37.06
CA LEU A 112 46.89 -16.03 37.19
C LEU A 112 47.10 -16.43 38.66
N THR A 113 47.36 -15.45 39.53
CA THR A 113 47.51 -15.68 40.97
C THR A 113 46.21 -16.19 41.58
N VAL A 114 45.08 -15.53 41.28
CA VAL A 114 43.75 -15.94 41.75
C VAL A 114 43.40 -17.35 41.25
N ALA A 115 43.61 -17.64 39.97
CA ALA A 115 43.38 -18.96 39.40
C ALA A 115 44.21 -20.04 40.09
N SER A 116 45.50 -19.78 40.33
CA SER A 116 46.38 -20.72 41.05
C SER A 116 45.90 -21.00 42.48
N LYS A 117 45.36 -19.98 43.18
CA LYS A 117 44.81 -20.11 44.53
C LYS A 117 43.48 -20.89 44.55
N LEU A 118 42.71 -20.81 43.48
CA LEU A 118 41.48 -21.60 43.28
C LEU A 118 41.75 -23.02 42.75
N GLY A 119 43.02 -23.39 42.52
CA GLY A 119 43.40 -24.70 42.00
C GLY A 119 43.18 -24.86 40.49
N VAL A 120 42.99 -23.76 39.77
CA VAL A 120 42.81 -23.72 38.31
C VAL A 120 44.14 -23.34 37.65
N SER A 121 44.65 -24.19 36.77
CA SER A 121 45.83 -23.90 35.97
C SER A 121 45.43 -23.17 34.69
N LEU A 122 45.56 -21.83 34.69
CA LEU A 122 45.43 -21.01 33.49
C LEU A 122 46.82 -20.81 32.86
N THR A 123 46.92 -21.00 31.55
CA THR A 123 48.10 -20.64 30.78
C THR A 123 47.84 -19.32 30.07
N ASP A 124 48.84 -18.45 30.10
CA ASP A 124 48.80 -17.22 29.32
C ASP A 124 48.72 -17.57 27.84
N LYS A 125 47.67 -17.13 27.15
CA LYS A 125 47.54 -17.27 25.70
C LYS A 125 47.98 -15.94 25.08
N THR A 126 49.20 -15.94 24.57
CA THR A 126 49.76 -14.89 23.73
C THR A 126 48.91 -14.61 22.50
#